data_AF-A0A3M1Y2M1-F1
#
_entry.id   AF-A0A3M1Y2M1-F1
#
_cell.length_a   1.000
_cell.length_b   1.000
_cell.length_c   1.000
_cell.angle_alpha   90.00
_cell.angle_beta   90.00
_cell.angle_gamma   90.00
#
_symmetry.space_group_name_H-M   'P 1'
#
loop_
_entity.id
_entity.type
_entity.pdbx_description
1 polymer ?
#
loop_
_entity_poly.entity_id
_entity_poly.type
_entity_poly.pdbx_seq_one_letter_code
_entity_poly.pdbx_strand_id
1 'polypeptide(L)'
;MKAVILTAVLMVLFFTPFPRDVVAISVAGILLCSRYINTRQLLSLVDWHLITLFVGLFIIIGAITKFGLPEEAVHYLQGKGIDINNPFVLTPLTVILSNIFSNVPAVMLLLKNIDLHNTENLYILALSSTYAGNLITIGSIANLITIEQASRFGITISFREYARTGIPVTITSISVLLGWILMVG
;
A
#
# COMPACT_ATOMS: atom_id res chain seq x y z
N MET A 1 25.43 -4.04 19.45
CA MET A 1 25.76 -5.35 18.85
C MET A 1 24.56 -6.31 18.79
N LYS A 2 23.90 -6.64 19.92
CA LYS A 2 22.74 -7.56 19.94
C LYS A 2 21.58 -7.18 19.02
N ALA A 3 21.19 -5.89 19.01
CA ALA A 3 20.14 -5.40 18.12
C ALA A 3 20.52 -5.54 16.64
N VAL A 4 21.75 -5.19 16.26
CA VAL A 4 22.25 -5.31 14.88
C VAL A 4 22.25 -6.77 14.41
N ILE A 5 22.69 -7.70 15.27
CA ILE A 5 22.68 -9.13 14.96
C ILE A 5 21.23 -9.62 14.76
N LEU A 6 20.32 -9.25 15.66
CA LEU A 6 18.91 -9.63 15.57
C LEU A 6 18.23 -9.04 14.32
N THR A 7 18.57 -7.80 13.94
CA THR A 7 18.11 -7.20 12.69
C THR A 7 18.68 -7.93 11.47
N ALA A 8 19.95 -8.32 11.48
CA ALA A 8 20.55 -9.09 10.39
C ALA A 8 19.89 -10.48 10.26
N VAL A 9 19.66 -11.16 11.38
CA VAL A 9 18.92 -12.44 11.42
C VAL A 9 17.50 -12.26 10.89
N LEU A 10 16.79 -11.21 11.31
CA LEU A 10 15.47 -10.87 10.79
C LEU A 10 15.49 -10.69 9.27
N MET A 11 16.45 -9.95 8.73
CA MET A 11 16.58 -9.76 7.27
C MET A 11 16.81 -11.08 6.55
N VAL A 12 17.68 -11.97 7.06
CA VAL A 12 17.90 -13.30 6.47
C VAL A 12 16.62 -14.14 6.52
N LEU A 13 15.91 -14.15 7.65
CA LEU A 13 14.68 -14.90 7.82
C LEU A 13 13.55 -14.41 6.90
N PHE A 14 13.55 -13.15 6.46
CA PHE A 14 12.57 -12.66 5.48
C PHE A 14 12.71 -13.30 4.09
N PHE A 15 13.87 -13.87 3.76
CA PHE A 15 14.10 -14.64 2.52
C PHE A 15 13.74 -16.12 2.66
N THR A 16 13.29 -16.55 3.84
CA THR A 16 12.86 -17.93 4.09
C THR A 16 11.33 -18.05 3.99
N PRO A 17 10.77 -19.27 3.88
CA PRO A 17 9.33 -19.47 3.82
C PRO A 17 8.60 -19.21 5.15
N PHE A 18 9.29 -18.81 6.22
CA PHE A 18 8.64 -18.51 7.49
C PHE A 18 7.71 -17.28 7.36
N PRO A 19 6.52 -17.31 8.00
CA PRO A 19 5.62 -16.16 8.04
C PRO A 19 6.33 -14.94 8.63
N ARG A 20 6.40 -13.85 7.85
CA ARG A 20 7.21 -12.66 8.16
C ARG A 20 6.74 -11.96 9.44
N ASP A 21 5.45 -11.98 9.69
CA ASP A 21 4.78 -11.50 10.90
C ASP A 21 5.25 -12.26 12.14
N VAL A 22 5.25 -13.60 12.09
CA VAL A 22 5.72 -14.45 13.20
C VAL A 22 7.20 -14.22 13.46
N VAL A 23 8.02 -14.13 12.42
CA VAL A 23 9.46 -13.83 12.54
C VAL A 23 9.67 -12.46 13.19
N ALA A 24 8.99 -11.42 12.71
CA ALA A 24 9.13 -10.06 13.24
C ALA A 24 8.72 -9.98 14.72
N ILE A 25 7.58 -10.57 15.09
CA ILE A 25 7.10 -10.59 16.48
C ILE A 25 8.03 -11.40 17.37
N SER A 26 8.57 -12.52 16.88
CA SER A 26 9.52 -13.35 17.65
C SER A 26 10.82 -12.59 17.93
N VAL A 27 11.38 -11.93 16.92
CA VAL A 27 12.60 -11.10 17.08
C VAL A 27 12.33 -9.91 18.02
N ALA A 28 11.18 -9.25 17.88
CA ALA A 28 10.75 -8.19 18.80
C ALA A 28 10.60 -8.71 20.24
N GLY A 29 10.00 -9.89 20.44
CA GLY A 29 9.87 -10.53 21.75
C GLY A 29 11.23 -10.83 22.39
N ILE A 30 12.17 -11.39 21.62
CA ILE A 30 13.55 -11.63 22.08
C ILE A 30 14.23 -10.31 22.47
N LEU A 31 14.06 -9.24 21.69
CA LEU A 31 14.59 -7.91 22.01
C LEU A 31 13.99 -7.36 23.31
N LEU A 32 12.69 -7.53 23.53
CA LEU A 32 11.99 -7.09 24.74
C LEU A 32 12.41 -7.86 25.99
N CYS A 33 12.81 -9.13 25.86
CA CYS A 33 13.36 -9.92 26.96
C CYS A 33 14.81 -9.53 27.34
N SER A 34 15.47 -8.68 26.54
CA SER A 34 16.84 -8.24 26.82
C SER A 34 16.87 -7.24 27.98
N ARG A 35 17.58 -7.59 29.07
CA ARG A 35 17.80 -6.71 30.23
C ARG A 35 18.45 -5.36 29.89
N TYR A 36 19.11 -5.27 28.73
CA TYR A 36 19.82 -4.07 28.28
C TYR A 36 18.95 -3.11 27.44
N ILE A 37 17.75 -3.53 27.05
CA ILE A 37 16.86 -2.72 26.22
C ILE A 37 15.71 -2.24 27.10
N ASN A 38 15.52 -0.93 27.15
CA ASN A 38 14.39 -0.36 27.87
C ASN A 38 13.11 -0.58 27.05
N THR A 39 12.22 -1.45 27.53
CA THR A 39 10.94 -1.77 26.88
C THR A 39 10.12 -0.53 26.53
N ARG A 40 10.05 0.47 27.42
CA ARG A 40 9.27 1.69 27.18
C ARG A 40 9.85 2.50 26.01
N GLN A 41 11.18 2.56 25.91
CA GLN A 41 11.85 3.24 24.81
C GLN A 41 11.66 2.52 23.47
N LEU A 42 11.67 1.18 23.47
CA LEU A 42 11.43 0.40 22.25
C LEU A 42 9.97 0.52 21.79
N LEU A 43 9.01 0.44 22.72
CA LEU A 43 7.58 0.62 22.42
C LEU A 43 7.23 2.05 22.00
N SER A 44 7.99 3.07 22.41
CA SER A 44 7.78 4.44 21.93
C SER A 44 8.24 4.67 20.49
N LEU A 45 9.03 3.77 19.91
CA LEU A 45 9.42 3.82 18.50
C LEU A 45 8.32 3.28 17.57
N VAL A 46 7.34 2.57 18.13
CA VAL A 46 6.20 2.06 17.37
C VAL A 46 5.24 3.20 17.09
N ASP A 47 4.86 3.36 15.82
CA ASP A 47 3.84 4.32 15.42
C ASP A 47 2.44 3.77 15.70
N TRP A 48 1.95 4.05 16.91
CA TRP A 48 0.62 3.64 17.37
C TRP A 48 -0.51 4.31 16.58
N HIS A 49 -0.30 5.52 16.06
CA HIS A 49 -1.30 6.20 15.24
C HIS A 49 -1.48 5.46 13.93
N LEU A 50 -0.37 5.06 13.31
CA LEU A 50 -0.39 4.31 12.05
C LEU A 50 -1.04 2.93 12.20
N ILE A 51 -0.71 2.19 13.27
CA ILE A 51 -1.35 0.90 13.54
C ILE A 51 -2.86 1.07 13.74
N THR A 52 -3.27 2.06 14.53
CA THR A 52 -4.69 2.33 14.79
C THR A 52 -5.43 2.71 13.50
N LEU A 53 -4.81 3.52 12.64
CA LEU A 53 -5.34 3.86 11.32
C LEU A 53 -5.57 2.61 10.47
N PHE A 54 -4.59 1.72 10.35
CA PHE A 54 -4.73 0.50 9.57
C PHE A 54 -5.79 -0.44 10.14
N VAL A 55 -5.86 -0.60 11.47
CA VAL A 55 -6.91 -1.41 12.11
C VAL A 55 -8.29 -0.86 11.75
N GLY A 56 -8.51 0.45 11.90
CA GLY A 56 -9.78 1.08 11.53
C GLY A 56 -10.10 0.92 10.04
N LEU A 57 -9.12 1.15 9.18
CA LEU A 57 -9.24 1.03 7.73
C LEU A 57 -9.61 -0.39 7.30
N PHE A 58 -8.94 -1.43 7.84
CA PHE A 58 -9.26 -2.83 7.54
C PHE A 58 -10.62 -3.26 8.11
N ILE A 59 -11.05 -2.72 9.26
CA ILE A 59 -12.41 -2.92 9.76
C ILE A 59 -13.45 -2.35 8.78
N ILE A 60 -13.24 -1.13 8.30
CA ILE A 60 -14.13 -0.47 7.34
C ILE A 60 -14.19 -1.25 6.02
N ILE A 61 -13.04 -1.63 5.46
CA ILE A 61 -12.96 -2.44 4.23
C ILE A 61 -13.66 -3.78 4.42
N GLY A 62 -13.40 -4.45 5.56
CA GLY A 62 -14.07 -5.69 5.91
C GLY A 62 -15.58 -5.55 5.97
N ALA A 63 -16.09 -4.45 6.55
CA ALA A 63 -17.51 -4.14 6.57
C ALA A 63 -18.07 -3.87 5.17
N ILE A 64 -17.47 -2.97 4.38
CA ILE A 64 -17.87 -2.64 3.01
C ILE A 64 -17.97 -3.90 2.15
N THR A 65 -16.96 -4.76 2.26
CA THR A 65 -16.91 -6.02 1.50
C THR A 65 -17.95 -7.03 1.98
N LYS A 66 -18.22 -7.08 3.29
CA LYS A 66 -19.26 -7.97 3.85
C LYS A 66 -20.67 -7.57 3.38
N PHE A 67 -20.92 -6.28 3.16
CA PHE A 67 -22.19 -5.79 2.65
C PHE A 67 -22.33 -5.92 1.13
N GLY A 68 -21.31 -6.39 0.40
CA GLY A 68 -21.39 -6.59 -1.05
C GLY A 68 -21.37 -5.30 -1.86
N LEU A 69 -21.00 -4.16 -1.26
CA LEU A 69 -21.01 -2.86 -1.94
C LEU A 69 -20.08 -2.81 -3.16
N PRO A 70 -18.85 -3.39 -3.13
CA PRO A 70 -18.00 -3.45 -4.31
C PRO A 70 -18.66 -4.21 -5.46
N GLU A 71 -19.25 -5.36 -5.18
CA GLU A 71 -19.93 -6.21 -6.15
C GLU A 71 -21.14 -5.51 -6.78
N GLU A 72 -21.94 -4.81 -5.97
CA GLU A 72 -23.05 -3.97 -6.46
C GLU A 72 -22.55 -2.83 -7.38
N ALA A 73 -21.45 -2.17 -7.01
CA ALA A 73 -20.85 -1.11 -7.83
C ALA A 73 -20.33 -1.66 -9.17
N VAL A 74 -19.74 -2.86 -9.16
CA VAL A 74 -19.27 -3.56 -10.36
C VAL A 74 -20.44 -3.92 -11.27
N HIS A 75 -21.50 -4.52 -10.72
CA HIS A 75 -22.71 -4.82 -11.49
C HIS A 75 -23.37 -3.58 -12.08
N TYR A 76 -23.40 -2.47 -11.34
CA TYR A 76 -23.90 -1.20 -11.84
C TYR A 76 -23.08 -0.67 -13.03
N LEU A 77 -21.75 -0.75 -12.95
CA LEU A 77 -20.85 -0.35 -14.03
C LEU A 77 -21.03 -1.26 -15.26
N GLN A 78 -21.12 -2.57 -15.06
CA GLN A 78 -21.39 -3.54 -16.12
C GLN A 78 -22.73 -3.28 -16.81
N GLY A 79 -23.78 -2.92 -16.05
CA GLY A 79 -25.08 -2.53 -16.59
C GLY A 79 -25.05 -1.29 -17.49
N LYS A 80 -23.99 -0.48 -17.39
CA LYS A 80 -23.71 0.65 -18.29
C LYS A 80 -22.73 0.32 -19.42
N GLY A 81 -22.33 -0.94 -19.56
CA GLY A 81 -21.33 -1.40 -20.53
C GLY A 81 -19.88 -1.10 -20.13
N ILE A 82 -19.62 -0.76 -18.86
CA ILE A 82 -18.28 -0.52 -18.33
C ILE A 82 -17.78 -1.82 -17.71
N ASP A 83 -16.87 -2.51 -18.41
CA ASP A 83 -16.20 -3.69 -17.87
C ASP A 83 -14.98 -3.29 -17.04
N ILE A 84 -14.94 -3.74 -15.78
CA ILE A 84 -13.81 -3.48 -14.87
C ILE A 84 -12.58 -4.28 -15.27
N ASN A 85 -12.73 -5.39 -15.98
CA ASN A 85 -11.60 -6.15 -16.52
C ASN A 85 -10.95 -5.46 -17.71
N ASN A 86 -11.55 -4.39 -18.24
CA ASN A 86 -10.90 -3.58 -19.25
C ASN A 86 -9.71 -2.83 -18.63
N PRO A 87 -8.48 -2.99 -19.13
CA PRO A 87 -7.28 -2.32 -18.60
C PRO A 87 -7.42 -0.79 -18.49
N PHE A 88 -8.14 -0.17 -19.42
CA PHE A 88 -8.39 1.29 -19.45
C PHE A 88 -9.40 1.75 -18.40
N VAL A 89 -10.17 0.83 -17.82
CA VAL A 89 -11.08 1.08 -16.69
C VAL A 89 -10.39 0.71 -15.38
N LEU A 90 -9.75 -0.46 -15.32
CA LEU A 90 -9.08 -0.97 -14.13
C LEU A 90 -7.97 -0.02 -13.64
N THR A 91 -7.16 0.50 -14.57
CA THR A 91 -6.03 1.38 -14.24
C THR A 91 -6.47 2.66 -13.52
N PRO A 92 -7.33 3.53 -14.08
CA PRO A 92 -7.77 4.74 -13.39
C PRO A 92 -8.58 4.44 -12.12
N LEU A 93 -9.39 3.37 -12.12
CA LEU A 93 -10.13 2.94 -10.93
C LEU A 93 -9.17 2.59 -9.77
N THR A 94 -8.12 1.82 -10.08
CA THR A 94 -7.09 1.46 -9.10
C THR A 94 -6.35 2.69 -8.59
N VAL A 95 -6.03 3.64 -9.47
CA VAL A 95 -5.34 4.89 -9.08
C VAL A 95 -6.18 5.70 -8.10
N ILE A 96 -7.48 5.85 -8.38
CA ILE A 96 -8.41 6.59 -7.52
C ILE A 96 -8.53 5.89 -6.16
N LEU A 97 -8.84 4.59 -6.16
CA LEU A 97 -9.04 3.85 -4.92
C LEU A 97 -7.77 3.78 -4.07
N SER A 98 -6.60 3.62 -4.68
CA SER A 98 -5.32 3.58 -3.95
C SER A 98 -4.98 4.92 -3.30
N ASN A 99 -5.40 6.05 -3.88
CA ASN A 99 -5.21 7.36 -3.25
C ASN A 99 -6.22 7.65 -2.13
N ILE A 100 -7.40 7.01 -2.13
CA ILE A 100 -8.43 7.17 -1.10
C ILE A 100 -8.16 6.23 0.08
N PHE A 101 -7.94 4.95 -0.20
CA PHE A 101 -7.87 3.88 0.79
C PHE A 101 -6.45 3.38 1.04
N SER A 102 -5.43 3.91 0.37
CA SER A 102 -4.07 3.33 0.30
C SER A 102 -4.00 2.06 -0.56
N ASN A 103 -2.79 1.71 -1.00
CA ASN A 103 -2.53 0.68 -1.99
C ASN A 103 -3.12 -0.69 -1.59
N VAL A 104 -2.75 -1.21 -0.40
CA VAL A 104 -3.13 -2.57 0.02
C VAL A 104 -4.65 -2.74 0.15
N PRO A 105 -5.36 -1.89 0.91
CA PRO A 105 -6.82 -1.78 0.88
C PRO A 105 -7.49 -1.77 -0.49
N ALA A 106 -7.03 -0.89 -1.39
CA ALA A 106 -7.63 -0.73 -2.71
C ALA A 106 -7.50 -2.01 -3.53
N VAL A 107 -6.32 -2.63 -3.49
CA VAL A 107 -6.05 -3.93 -4.14
C VAL A 107 -6.97 -5.02 -3.57
N MET A 108 -7.16 -5.08 -2.25
CA MET A 108 -8.05 -6.07 -1.63
C MET A 108 -9.52 -5.92 -2.07
N LEU A 109 -10.00 -4.69 -2.26
CA LEU A 109 -11.35 -4.42 -2.76
C LEU A 109 -11.51 -4.84 -4.23
N LEU A 110 -10.51 -4.53 -5.06
CA LEU A 110 -10.57 -4.81 -6.50
C LEU A 110 -10.33 -6.28 -6.83
N LEU A 111 -9.44 -6.98 -6.12
CA LEU A 111 -9.13 -8.40 -6.35
C LEU A 111 -10.36 -9.31 -6.33
N LYS A 112 -11.40 -8.95 -5.57
CA LYS A 112 -12.64 -9.74 -5.48
C LYS A 112 -13.53 -9.61 -6.71
N ASN A 113 -13.29 -8.58 -7.52
CA ASN A 113 -14.20 -8.13 -8.57
C ASN A 113 -13.56 -8.16 -9.97
N ILE A 114 -12.32 -8.66 -10.08
CA ILE A 114 -11.62 -8.86 -11.35
C ILE A 114 -11.43 -10.35 -11.62
N ASP A 115 -11.23 -10.70 -12.89
CA ASP A 115 -10.83 -12.05 -13.27
C ASP A 115 -9.37 -12.30 -12.88
N LEU A 116 -9.18 -13.20 -11.91
CA LEU A 116 -7.87 -13.61 -11.39
C LEU A 116 -7.13 -14.56 -12.33
N HIS A 117 -7.80 -15.18 -13.30
CA HIS A 117 -7.15 -16.04 -14.30
C HIS A 117 -6.42 -15.19 -15.34
N ASN A 118 -6.88 -13.96 -15.57
CA ASN A 118 -6.17 -13.02 -16.40
C ASN A 118 -4.97 -12.43 -15.63
N THR A 119 -3.77 -12.92 -15.94
CA THR A 119 -2.53 -12.46 -15.31
C THR A 119 -2.25 -10.98 -15.63
N GLU A 120 -2.74 -10.47 -16.76
CA GLU A 120 -2.62 -9.05 -17.11
C GLU A 120 -3.32 -8.17 -16.08
N ASN A 121 -4.53 -8.52 -15.65
CA ASN A 121 -5.26 -7.78 -14.62
C ASN A 121 -4.49 -7.72 -13.30
N LEU A 122 -3.79 -8.79 -12.94
CA LEU A 122 -2.95 -8.84 -11.75
C LEU A 122 -1.75 -7.88 -11.86
N TYR A 123 -1.08 -7.85 -13.02
CA TYR A 123 0.01 -6.91 -13.28
C TYR A 123 -0.48 -5.46 -13.30
N ILE A 124 -1.59 -5.19 -13.96
CA ILE A 124 -2.22 -3.87 -14.00
C ILE A 124 -2.52 -3.42 -12.57
N LEU A 125 -3.18 -4.24 -11.77
CA LEU A 125 -3.54 -3.90 -10.40
C LEU A 125 -2.30 -3.66 -9.52
N ALA A 126 -1.27 -4.48 -9.64
CA ALA A 126 -0.02 -4.33 -8.90
C ALA A 126 0.74 -3.05 -9.27
N LEU A 127 0.89 -2.77 -10.57
CA LEU A 127 1.64 -1.61 -11.06
C LEU A 127 0.86 -0.31 -10.85
N SER A 128 -0.42 -0.27 -11.22
CA SER A 128 -1.24 0.94 -11.08
C SER A 128 -1.44 1.34 -9.61
N SER A 129 -1.67 0.40 -8.70
CA SER A 129 -1.76 0.70 -7.25
C SER A 129 -0.45 1.24 -6.70
N THR A 130 0.70 0.70 -7.14
CA THR A 130 2.02 1.18 -6.71
C THR A 130 2.31 2.58 -7.23
N TYR A 131 2.05 2.83 -8.52
CA TYR A 131 2.28 4.14 -9.13
C TYR A 131 1.34 5.21 -8.59
N ALA A 132 0.09 4.85 -8.26
CA ALA A 132 -0.90 5.74 -7.70
C ALA A 132 -0.41 6.43 -6.41
N GLY A 133 0.38 5.73 -5.59
CA GLY A 133 0.90 6.26 -4.33
C GLY A 133 1.81 7.48 -4.50
N ASN A 134 2.34 7.74 -5.69
CA ASN A 134 3.18 8.91 -5.98
C ASN A 134 2.37 10.18 -6.32
N LEU A 135 1.04 10.07 -6.49
CA LEU A 135 0.23 11.15 -7.05
C LEU A 135 0.17 12.36 -6.11
N ILE A 136 -0.15 12.10 -4.84
CA ILE A 136 -0.26 13.11 -3.78
C ILE A 136 0.31 12.56 -2.46
N THR A 137 0.63 13.46 -1.53
CA THR A 137 1.27 13.09 -0.25
C THR A 137 0.44 12.11 0.58
N ILE A 138 -0.90 12.22 0.53
CA ILE A 138 -1.84 11.39 1.31
C ILE A 138 -2.00 9.99 0.70
N GLY A 139 -1.67 9.81 -0.59
CA GLY A 139 -1.90 8.55 -1.30
C GLY A 139 -1.05 7.39 -0.80
N SER A 140 0.06 7.66 -0.11
CA SER A 140 0.90 6.63 0.50
C SER A 140 1.43 7.06 1.86
N ILE A 141 1.27 6.17 2.83
CA ILE A 141 1.82 6.34 4.18
C ILE A 141 3.34 6.49 4.15
N ALA A 142 4.03 5.82 3.22
CA ALA A 142 5.49 5.96 3.09
C ALA A 142 5.89 7.41 2.76
N ASN A 143 5.08 8.12 1.97
CA ASN A 143 5.32 9.54 1.67
C ASN A 143 5.13 10.40 2.92
N LEU A 144 4.06 10.16 3.68
CA LEU A 144 3.80 10.88 4.93
C LEU A 144 4.92 10.67 5.94
N ILE A 145 5.38 9.43 6.14
CA ILE A 145 6.52 9.11 7.00
C ILE A 145 7.77 9.87 6.52
N THR A 146 8.05 9.86 5.22
CA THR A 146 9.22 10.55 4.65
C THR A 146 9.17 12.06 4.89
N ILE A 147 8.01 12.69 4.68
CA ILE A 147 7.80 14.12 4.92
C ILE A 147 7.94 14.45 6.42
N GLU A 148 7.38 13.61 7.29
CA GLU A 148 7.51 13.79 8.74
C GLU A 148 8.96 13.68 9.18
N GLN A 149 9.71 12.69 8.69
CA GLN A 149 11.14 12.56 9.00
C GLN A 149 11.94 13.75 8.47
N ALA A 150 11.68 14.22 7.25
CA ALA A 150 12.33 15.40 6.68
C ALA A 150 12.11 16.67 7.52
N SER A 151 10.90 16.84 8.09
CA SER A 151 10.56 17.98 8.94
C SER A 151 11.43 18.07 10.20
N ARG A 152 11.88 16.92 10.74
CA ARG A 152 12.79 16.85 11.89
C ARG A 152 14.18 17.40 11.59
N PHE A 153 14.55 17.50 10.31
CA PHE A 153 15.79 18.12 9.82
C PHE A 153 15.56 19.55 9.30
N GLY A 154 14.39 20.15 9.55
CA GLY A 154 14.06 21.50 9.07
C GLY A 154 13.65 21.58 7.61
N ILE A 155 13.43 20.45 6.93
CA ILE A 155 12.97 20.40 5.54
C ILE A 155 11.44 20.24 5.54
N THR A 156 10.73 21.30 5.16
CA THR A 156 9.27 21.29 5.06
C THR A 156 8.84 21.10 3.61
N ILE A 157 8.19 19.97 3.32
CA ILE A 157 7.65 19.68 1.99
C ILE A 157 6.15 19.99 2.01
N SER A 158 5.73 20.99 1.24
CA SER A 158 4.31 21.33 1.15
C SER A 158 3.55 20.35 0.24
N PHE A 159 2.23 20.20 0.46
CA PHE A 159 1.39 19.38 -0.41
C PHE A 159 1.53 19.75 -1.89
N ARG A 160 1.55 21.05 -2.18
CA ARG A 160 1.66 21.57 -3.55
C ARG A 160 3.02 21.27 -4.18
N GLU A 161 4.09 21.38 -3.40
CA GLU A 161 5.44 21.08 -3.86
C GLU A 161 5.61 19.60 -4.21
N TYR A 162 5.11 18.72 -3.34
CA TYR A 162 5.08 17.29 -3.65
C TYR A 162 4.22 17.02 -4.88
N ALA A 163 2.98 17.51 -4.94
CA ALA A 163 2.06 17.27 -6.05
C ALA A 163 2.62 17.78 -7.40
N ARG A 164 3.40 18.88 -7.40
CA ARG A 164 4.05 19.41 -8.60
C ARG A 164 5.02 18.40 -9.24
N THR A 165 5.61 17.52 -8.44
CA THR A 165 6.52 16.46 -8.91
C THR A 165 5.81 15.12 -9.03
N GLY A 166 4.96 14.78 -8.06
CA GLY A 166 4.21 13.53 -7.98
C GLY A 166 3.21 13.33 -9.11
N ILE A 167 2.48 14.38 -9.49
CA ILE A 167 1.50 14.31 -10.58
C ILE A 167 2.17 13.96 -11.92
N PRO A 168 3.20 14.70 -12.39
CA PRO A 168 3.89 14.35 -13.63
C PRO A 168 4.50 12.94 -13.61
N VAL A 169 5.11 12.53 -12.48
CA VAL A 169 5.72 11.20 -12.33
C VAL A 169 4.66 10.11 -12.42
N THR A 170 3.51 10.30 -11.76
CA THR A 170 2.42 9.33 -11.79
C THR A 170 1.81 9.22 -13.18
N ILE A 171 1.53 10.35 -13.84
CA ILE A 171 1.01 10.36 -15.21
C ILE A 171 1.98 9.64 -16.15
N THR A 172 3.29 9.92 -16.04
CA THR A 172 4.31 9.27 -16.87
C THR A 172 4.34 7.76 -16.62
N SER A 173 4.32 7.33 -15.36
CA SER A 173 4.36 5.91 -14.98
C SER A 173 3.11 5.16 -15.46
N ILE A 174 1.93 5.76 -15.33
CA ILE A 174 0.68 5.20 -15.83
C ILE A 174 0.67 5.18 -17.37
N SER A 175 1.24 6.20 -18.03
CA SER A 175 1.35 6.23 -19.49
C SER A 175 2.26 5.11 -20.00
N VAL A 176 3.36 4.81 -19.31
CA VAL A 176 4.22 3.66 -19.61
C VAL A 176 3.46 2.35 -19.43
N LEU A 177 2.69 2.21 -18.35
CA LEU A 177 1.84 1.03 -18.12
C LEU A 177 0.81 0.85 -19.24
N LEU A 178 0.07 1.89 -19.61
CA LEU A 178 -0.90 1.86 -20.70
C LEU A 178 -0.24 1.57 -22.05
N GLY A 179 0.94 2.13 -22.30
CA GLY A 179 1.73 1.83 -23.50
C GLY A 179 2.17 0.37 -23.56
N TRP A 180 2.59 -0.20 -22.43
CA TRP A 180 2.92 -1.63 -22.34
C TRP A 180 1.70 -2.52 -22.60
N ILE A 181 0.56 -2.19 -22.02
CA ILE A 181 -0.72 -2.90 -22.24
C ILE A 181 -1.07 -2.90 -23.74
N LEU A 182 -0.96 -1.75 -24.42
CA LEU A 182 -1.21 -1.63 -25.85
C LEU A 182 -0.22 -2.40 -26.75
N MET A 183 0.97 -2.73 -26.24
CA MET A 183 1.98 -3.50 -26.99
C MET A 183 1.83 -5.01 -26.80
N VAL A 184 1.25 -5.45 -25.67
CA VAL A 184 1.16 -6.87 -25.29
C VAL A 184 -0.24 -7.44 -25.51
N GLY A 185 -1.28 -6.61 -25.41
CA GLY A 185 -2.67 -6.95 -25.76
C GLY A 185 -2.94 -6.87 -27.26
#